data_AF-A0AAE2VD40-F1
#
_entry.id   AF-A0AAE2VD40-F1
#
_cell.length_a   1.000
_cell.length_b   1.000
_cell.length_c   1.000
_cell.angle_alpha   90.00
_cell.angle_beta   90.00
_cell.angle_gamma   90.00
#
_symmetry.space_group_name_H-M   'P 1'
#
loop_
_entity.id
_entity.type
_entity.pdbx_description
1 polymer ?
#
loop_
_entity_poly.entity_id
_entity_poly.type
_entity_poly.pdbx_seq_one_letter_code
_entity_poly.pdbx_strand_id
1 'polypeptide(L)'
;MSATAPKKHESGNRSPQHQFRVPSAAEVTRVKAGPNLGQRDRSVPYKKPYVLAVLATLLFYLLILAVGTAALAFALTAQEGQTRNAYLIAGLLAATAFTWLVAYLLRRRATCPLCKCTPLLDNLALKHQKARKIWPLNYGNSAVLSILCTQRMRCMYCGTPFDILKVKNKEDMEG
;
A
#
# COMPACT_ATOMS: atom_id res chain seq x y z
N MET A 1 -78.55 -29.38 21.74
CA MET A 1 -78.00 -28.70 20.55
C MET A 1 -76.91 -27.75 21.00
N SER A 2 -75.91 -27.54 20.14
CA SER A 2 -74.72 -26.66 20.27
C SER A 2 -73.42 -27.35 20.72
N ALA A 3 -72.82 -28.06 19.76
CA ALA A 3 -71.41 -28.45 19.78
C ALA A 3 -70.55 -27.29 19.25
N THR A 4 -69.57 -26.86 20.05
CA THR A 4 -68.63 -25.78 19.71
C THR A 4 -67.39 -26.36 19.03
N ALA A 5 -67.04 -25.86 17.85
CA ALA A 5 -65.91 -26.33 17.04
C ALA A 5 -64.55 -25.82 17.57
N PRO A 6 -63.46 -26.61 17.45
CA PRO A 6 -62.13 -26.18 17.91
C PRO A 6 -61.42 -25.27 16.89
N LYS A 7 -60.90 -24.13 17.37
CA LYS A 7 -60.03 -23.22 16.62
C LYS A 7 -58.61 -23.79 16.51
N LYS A 8 -58.15 -23.97 15.27
CA LYS A 8 -56.79 -24.42 14.92
C LYS A 8 -55.82 -23.23 15.00
N HIS A 9 -54.89 -23.26 15.95
CA HIS A 9 -53.80 -22.28 16.06
C HIS A 9 -52.66 -22.66 15.10
N GLU A 10 -52.41 -21.84 14.09
CA GLU A 10 -51.33 -22.04 13.12
C GLU A 10 -50.16 -21.08 13.47
N SER A 11 -49.19 -21.58 14.24
CA SER A 11 -47.97 -20.84 14.59
C SER A 11 -46.90 -21.06 13.51
N GLY A 12 -46.96 -20.26 12.45
CA GLY A 12 -45.95 -20.24 11.39
C GLY A 12 -44.68 -19.49 11.81
N ASN A 13 -43.73 -20.20 12.42
CA ASN A 13 -42.38 -19.72 12.67
C ASN A 13 -41.57 -19.72 11.36
N ARG A 14 -41.68 -18.65 10.55
CA ARG A 14 -40.86 -18.45 9.35
C ARG A 14 -39.58 -17.72 9.76
N SER A 15 -38.52 -18.50 9.97
CA SER A 15 -37.15 -18.02 10.01
C SER A 15 -36.85 -17.16 8.76
N PRO A 16 -36.26 -15.95 8.90
CA PRO A 16 -35.94 -15.09 7.77
C PRO A 16 -34.90 -15.80 6.89
N GLN A 17 -35.35 -16.33 5.75
CA GLN A 17 -34.45 -16.82 4.72
C GLN A 17 -33.61 -15.64 4.25
N HIS A 18 -32.33 -15.67 4.61
CA HIS A 18 -31.31 -14.76 4.10
C HIS A 18 -31.18 -15.03 2.60
N GLN A 19 -31.99 -14.35 1.78
CA GLN A 19 -31.97 -14.50 0.33
C GLN A 19 -30.55 -14.22 -0.15
N PHE A 20 -29.90 -15.27 -0.66
CA PHE A 20 -28.64 -15.15 -1.37
C PHE A 20 -28.92 -14.40 -2.66
N ARG A 21 -28.77 -13.06 -2.63
CA ARG A 21 -28.86 -12.24 -3.83
C ARG A 21 -27.67 -12.57 -4.72
N VAL A 22 -27.93 -13.26 -5.83
CA VAL A 22 -26.94 -13.46 -6.89
C VAL A 22 -26.72 -12.11 -7.57
N PRO A 23 -25.49 -11.54 -7.56
CA PRO A 23 -25.23 -10.24 -8.18
C PRO A 23 -25.47 -10.32 -9.68
N SER A 24 -26.05 -9.26 -10.26
CA SER A 24 -26.37 -9.23 -11.69
C SER A 24 -25.09 -9.24 -12.54
N ALA A 25 -25.17 -9.68 -13.80
CA ALA A 25 -24.03 -9.66 -14.71
C ALA A 25 -23.39 -8.27 -14.84
N ALA A 26 -24.19 -7.20 -14.71
CA ALA A 26 -23.70 -5.81 -14.68
C ALA A 26 -22.96 -5.45 -13.39
N GLU A 27 -23.36 -5.98 -12.23
CA GLU A 27 -22.61 -5.84 -10.98
C GLU A 27 -21.28 -6.60 -11.05
N VAL A 28 -21.26 -7.80 -11.61
CA VAL A 28 -20.05 -8.62 -11.78
C VAL A 28 -19.05 -7.96 -12.74
N THR A 29 -19.52 -7.32 -13.82
CA THR A 29 -18.65 -6.58 -14.75
C THR A 29 -18.20 -5.23 -14.20
N ARG A 30 -18.97 -4.58 -13.32
CA ARG A 30 -18.53 -3.34 -12.65
C ARG A 30 -17.32 -3.56 -11.73
N VAL A 31 -17.19 -4.74 -11.10
CA VAL A 31 -16.00 -5.09 -10.29
C VAL A 31 -14.75 -5.26 -11.17
N LYS A 32 -14.89 -5.59 -12.46
CA LYS A 32 -13.75 -5.79 -13.37
C LYS A 32 -13.05 -4.50 -13.81
N ALA A 33 -13.67 -3.33 -13.66
CA ALA A 33 -13.12 -2.06 -14.16
C ALA A 33 -12.15 -1.36 -13.19
N GLY A 34 -11.93 -1.89 -11.99
CA GLY A 34 -10.92 -1.36 -11.07
C GLY A 34 -9.50 -1.84 -11.42
N PRO A 35 -8.45 -1.12 -11.00
CA PRO A 35 -7.05 -1.55 -11.21
C PRO A 35 -6.73 -2.94 -10.63
N ASN A 36 -7.64 -3.48 -9.80
CA ASN A 36 -7.47 -4.71 -9.03
C ASN A 36 -8.10 -5.98 -9.63
N LEU A 37 -8.50 -6.00 -10.91
CA LEU A 37 -8.95 -7.22 -11.62
C LEU A 37 -10.05 -8.00 -10.87
N GLY A 38 -11.03 -7.31 -10.29
CA GLY A 38 -12.14 -7.96 -9.57
C GLY A 38 -11.89 -8.29 -8.09
N GLN A 39 -10.70 -8.05 -7.54
CA GLN A 39 -10.40 -8.36 -6.14
C GLN A 39 -10.64 -7.15 -5.22
N ARG A 40 -11.42 -7.32 -4.15
CA ARG A 40 -11.71 -6.27 -3.16
C ARG A 40 -10.46 -5.91 -2.35
N ASP A 41 -10.18 -4.62 -2.22
CA ASP A 41 -9.04 -4.11 -1.47
C ASP A 41 -9.19 -4.40 0.03
N ARG A 42 -8.14 -4.99 0.61
CA ARG A 42 -8.07 -5.29 2.05
C ARG A 42 -7.52 -4.08 2.80
N SER A 43 -8.00 -3.85 4.02
CA SER A 43 -7.38 -2.87 4.92
C SER A 43 -6.06 -3.41 5.46
N VAL A 44 -5.09 -2.52 5.67
CA VAL A 44 -3.84 -2.84 6.36
C VAL A 44 -4.04 -2.64 7.87
N PRO A 45 -3.73 -3.62 8.74
CA PRO A 45 -3.93 -3.49 10.18
C PRO A 45 -3.03 -2.39 10.79
N TYR A 46 -1.78 -2.27 10.30
CA TYR A 46 -0.81 -1.30 10.78
C TYR A 46 -0.38 -0.34 9.67
N LYS A 47 -0.98 0.86 9.63
CA LYS A 47 -0.72 1.87 8.58
C LYS A 47 0.60 2.62 8.77
N LYS A 48 0.98 2.87 10.04
CA LYS A 48 2.16 3.66 10.43
C LYS A 48 3.47 3.23 9.72
N PRO A 49 3.87 1.94 9.70
CA PRO A 49 5.13 1.55 9.08
C PRO A 49 5.17 1.84 7.57
N TYR A 50 4.02 1.72 6.88
CA TYR A 50 3.92 2.04 5.46
C TYR A 50 4.11 3.53 5.20
N VAL A 51 3.41 4.38 5.97
CA VAL A 51 3.51 5.83 5.83
C VAL A 51 4.94 6.31 6.12
N LEU A 52 5.54 5.85 7.22
CA LEU A 52 6.92 6.21 7.56
C LEU A 52 7.94 5.75 6.51
N ALA A 53 7.79 4.51 6.00
CA ALA A 53 8.67 4.01 4.95
C ALA A 53 8.57 4.82 3.66
N VAL A 54 7.36 5.24 3.29
CA VAL A 54 7.10 6.08 2.12
C VAL A 54 7.68 7.48 2.31
N LEU A 55 7.48 8.11 3.47
CA LEU A 55 8.04 9.44 3.77
C LEU A 55 9.57 9.43 3.78
N ALA A 56 10.19 8.45 4.44
CA ALA A 56 11.65 8.33 4.46
C ALA A 56 12.23 8.08 3.06
N THR A 57 11.50 7.33 2.23
CA THR A 57 11.86 7.12 0.82
C THR A 57 11.77 8.41 0.01
N LEU A 58 10.71 9.19 0.21
CA LEU A 58 10.55 10.47 -0.47
C LEU A 58 11.67 11.44 -0.09
N LEU A 59 12.00 11.52 1.20
CA LEU A 59 13.11 12.34 1.71
C LEU A 59 14.45 11.91 1.08
N PHE A 60 14.71 10.61 0.99
CA PHE A 60 15.90 10.09 0.32
C PHE A 60 15.99 10.54 -1.15
N TYR A 61 14.89 10.48 -1.90
CA TYR A 61 14.88 10.95 -3.29
C TYR A 61 15.08 12.46 -3.41
N LEU A 62 14.50 13.26 -2.50
CA LEU A 62 14.74 14.70 -2.45
C LEU A 62 16.21 15.02 -2.17
N LEU A 63 16.87 14.25 -1.29
CA LEU A 63 18.30 14.39 -1.02
C LEU A 63 19.17 14.03 -2.24
N ILE A 64 18.82 12.98 -2.99
CA ILE A 64 19.51 12.66 -4.26
C ILE A 64 19.41 13.83 -5.24
N LEU A 65 18.21 14.42 -5.38
CA LEU A 65 18.01 15.58 -6.24
C LEU A 65 18.81 16.80 -5.75
N ALA A 66 18.89 17.01 -4.43
CA ALA A 66 19.71 18.06 -3.83
C ALA A 66 21.21 17.84 -4.11
N VAL A 67 21.71 16.61 -4.00
CA VAL A 67 23.10 16.27 -4.37
C VAL A 67 23.35 16.55 -5.85
N GLY A 68 22.44 16.13 -6.74
CA GLY A 68 22.58 16.34 -8.18
C GLY A 68 22.59 17.82 -8.57
N THR A 69 21.71 18.62 -7.96
CA THR A 69 21.68 20.07 -8.18
C THR A 69 22.90 20.78 -7.61
N ALA A 70 23.38 20.37 -6.43
CA ALA A 70 24.62 20.88 -5.84
C ALA A 70 25.85 20.52 -6.70
N ALA A 71 25.92 19.31 -7.25
CA ALA A 71 26.98 18.88 -8.14
C ALA A 71 26.97 19.67 -9.46
N LEU A 72 25.79 19.92 -10.03
CA LEU A 72 25.64 20.77 -11.21
C LEU A 72 26.07 22.22 -10.91
N ALA A 73 25.65 22.77 -9.77
CA ALA A 73 26.06 24.10 -9.34
C ALA A 73 27.58 24.18 -9.16
N PHE A 74 28.20 23.17 -8.53
CA PHE A 74 29.66 23.08 -8.40
C PHE A 74 30.38 23.12 -9.76
N ALA A 75 29.85 22.39 -10.76
CA ALA A 75 30.42 22.38 -12.10
C ALA A 75 30.31 23.72 -12.85
N LEU A 76 29.31 24.53 -12.52
CA LEU A 76 29.06 25.83 -13.16
C LEU A 76 29.68 27.02 -12.41
N THR A 77 30.09 26.86 -11.15
CA THR A 77 30.68 27.94 -10.33
C THR A 77 32.18 28.13 -10.54
N ALA A 78 32.61 29.40 -10.51
CA ALA A 78 34.02 29.79 -10.55
C ALA A 78 34.82 29.29 -9.32
N GLN A 79 36.15 29.25 -9.47
CA GLN A 79 37.10 28.55 -8.60
C GLN A 79 37.06 28.97 -7.12
N GLU A 80 36.68 30.22 -6.82
CA GLU A 80 36.58 30.75 -5.44
C GLU A 80 35.47 30.09 -4.61
N GLY A 81 34.41 29.57 -5.24
CA GLY A 81 33.28 28.94 -4.54
C GLY A 81 33.39 27.42 -4.34
N GLN A 82 34.43 26.80 -4.91
CA GLN A 82 34.50 25.34 -5.00
C GLN A 82 34.68 24.65 -3.64
N THR A 83 35.50 25.20 -2.75
CA THR A 83 35.74 24.60 -1.43
C THR A 83 34.46 24.52 -0.60
N ARG A 84 33.67 25.60 -0.55
CA ARG A 84 32.39 25.62 0.16
C ARG A 84 31.39 24.62 -0.43
N ASN A 85 31.28 24.60 -1.76
CA ASN A 85 30.36 23.69 -2.46
C ASN A 85 30.78 22.21 -2.26
N ALA A 86 32.07 21.91 -2.18
CA ALA A 86 32.58 20.57 -1.89
C ALA A 86 32.15 20.10 -0.48
N TYR A 87 32.26 20.94 0.55
CA TYR A 87 31.78 20.61 1.89
C TYR A 87 30.26 20.39 1.94
N LEU A 88 29.49 21.19 1.20
CA LEU A 88 28.03 21.01 1.09
C LEU A 88 27.67 19.68 0.42
N ILE A 89 28.34 19.33 -0.69
CA ILE A 89 28.14 18.05 -1.37
C ILE A 89 28.49 16.88 -0.44
N ALA A 90 29.62 16.96 0.28
CA ALA A 90 30.03 15.94 1.24
C ALA A 90 28.98 15.75 2.35
N GLY A 91 28.45 16.84 2.91
CA GLY A 91 27.37 16.80 3.90
C GLY A 91 26.07 16.19 3.37
N LEU A 92 25.67 16.57 2.15
CA LEU A 92 24.48 16.03 1.50
C LEU A 92 24.64 14.54 1.19
N LEU A 93 25.82 14.08 0.75
CA LEU A 93 26.11 12.67 0.54
C LEU A 93 26.01 11.87 1.84
N ALA A 94 26.57 12.36 2.94
CA ALA A 94 26.45 11.73 4.25
C ALA A 94 24.97 11.64 4.70
N ALA A 95 24.21 12.73 4.57
CA ALA A 95 22.79 12.76 4.89
C ALA A 95 21.97 11.81 3.98
N THR A 96 22.33 11.69 2.71
CA THR A 96 21.70 10.78 1.74
C THR A 96 21.93 9.33 2.15
N ALA A 97 23.16 8.96 2.50
CA ALA A 97 23.51 7.62 2.96
C ALA A 97 22.78 7.25 4.27
N PHE A 98 22.72 8.18 5.23
CA PHE A 98 21.98 7.99 6.47
C PHE A 98 20.47 7.80 6.21
N THR A 99 19.88 8.66 5.39
CA THR A 99 18.45 8.59 5.06
C THR A 99 18.12 7.32 4.26
N TRP A 100 19.01 6.86 3.39
CA TRP A 100 18.88 5.58 2.70
C TRP A 100 18.79 4.41 3.68
N LEU A 101 19.67 4.38 4.69
CA LEU A 101 19.66 3.35 5.72
C LEU A 101 18.36 3.38 6.55
N VAL A 102 17.92 4.57 6.96
CA VAL A 102 16.66 4.74 7.69
C VAL A 102 15.47 4.27 6.84
N ALA A 103 15.42 4.68 5.57
CA ALA A 103 14.38 4.24 4.64
C ALA A 103 14.38 2.72 4.45
N TYR A 104 15.56 2.11 4.35
CA TYR A 104 15.71 0.65 4.25
C TYR A 104 15.13 -0.07 5.47
N LEU A 105 15.47 0.37 6.69
CA LEU A 105 14.97 -0.22 7.93
C LEU A 105 13.45 -0.05 8.06
N LEU A 106 12.90 1.12 7.70
CA LEU A 106 11.45 1.35 7.74
C LEU A 106 10.71 0.50 6.70
N ARG A 107 11.25 0.35 5.48
CA ARG A 107 10.69 -0.54 4.46
C ARG A 107 10.70 -2.01 4.90
N ARG A 108 11.73 -2.44 5.64
CA ARG A 108 11.77 -3.79 6.23
C ARG A 108 10.68 -4.01 7.29
N ARG A 109 10.28 -2.96 8.03
CA ARG A 109 9.20 -3.04 9.02
C ARG A 109 7.81 -3.09 8.38
N ALA A 110 7.64 -2.59 7.16
CA ALA A 110 6.39 -2.64 6.42
C ALA A 110 6.17 -4.05 5.84
N THR A 111 5.55 -4.95 6.62
CA THR A 111 5.27 -6.34 6.24
C THR A 111 3.81 -6.53 5.82
N CYS A 112 3.62 -7.35 4.78
CA CYS A 112 2.29 -7.74 4.32
C CYS A 112 1.59 -8.58 5.39
N PRO A 113 0.34 -8.26 5.78
CA PRO A 113 -0.35 -9.02 6.83
C PRO A 113 -0.65 -10.47 6.44
N LEU A 114 -0.76 -10.77 5.14
CA LEU A 114 -1.04 -12.11 4.62
C LEU A 114 0.23 -12.96 4.50
N CYS A 115 1.19 -12.54 3.66
CA CYS A 115 2.39 -13.35 3.38
C CYS A 115 3.60 -13.02 4.24
N LYS A 116 3.51 -12.01 5.13
CA LYS A 116 4.60 -11.52 6.00
C LYS A 116 5.86 -11.00 5.28
N CYS A 117 5.94 -11.10 3.96
CA CYS A 117 7.00 -10.48 3.15
C CYS A 117 6.91 -8.95 3.18
N THR A 118 7.99 -8.28 2.79
CA THR A 118 8.12 -6.81 2.78
C THR A 118 7.77 -6.22 1.40
N PRO A 119 6.51 -5.82 1.11
CA PRO A 119 6.11 -5.36 -0.23
C PRO A 119 6.80 -4.08 -0.72
N LEU A 120 7.48 -3.33 0.14
CA LEU A 120 8.24 -2.13 -0.25
C LEU A 120 9.72 -2.41 -0.54
N LEU A 121 10.18 -3.62 -0.23
CA LEU A 121 11.55 -4.05 -0.47
C LEU A 121 11.54 -5.16 -1.52
N ASP A 122 12.32 -4.95 -2.57
CA ASP A 122 12.48 -5.92 -3.65
C ASP A 122 13.44 -7.01 -3.16
N ASN A 123 12.88 -8.14 -2.73
CA ASN A 123 13.65 -9.35 -2.45
C ASN A 123 13.67 -10.16 -3.75
N LEU A 124 14.75 -10.90 -3.99
CA LEU A 124 14.94 -11.77 -5.16
C LEU A 124 13.96 -12.97 -5.22
N ALA A 125 12.90 -12.95 -4.43
CA ALA A 125 11.86 -13.97 -4.45
C ALA A 125 10.96 -13.82 -5.70
N LEU A 126 10.31 -14.93 -6.06
CA LEU A 126 9.40 -14.97 -7.21
C LEU A 126 8.27 -13.96 -7.04
N LYS A 127 8.11 -13.09 -8.05
CA LYS A 127 7.11 -12.02 -8.03
C LYS A 127 5.80 -12.53 -8.63
N HIS A 128 4.70 -12.10 -8.03
CA HIS A 128 3.37 -12.45 -8.51
C HIS A 128 3.12 -11.82 -9.89
N GLN A 129 2.53 -12.56 -10.83
CA GLN A 129 2.25 -12.07 -12.20
C GLN A 129 1.39 -10.81 -12.24
N LYS A 130 0.53 -10.62 -11.23
CA LYS A 130 -0.33 -9.42 -11.08
C LYS A 130 0.37 -8.20 -10.47
N ALA A 131 1.64 -8.31 -10.09
CA ALA A 131 2.42 -7.19 -9.56
C ALA A 131 2.75 -6.21 -10.69
N ARG A 132 2.54 -4.91 -10.46
CA ARG A 132 2.87 -3.88 -11.45
C ARG A 132 4.25 -3.31 -11.16
N LYS A 133 5.07 -3.22 -12.21
CA LYS A 133 6.33 -2.49 -12.23
C LYS A 133 6.18 -1.29 -13.15
N ILE A 134 6.50 -0.11 -12.65
CA ILE A 134 6.58 1.11 -13.47
C ILE A 134 8.03 1.22 -13.90
N TRP A 135 8.35 0.92 -15.16
CA TRP A 135 9.71 1.12 -15.68
C TRP A 135 10.01 2.63 -15.72
N PRO A 136 11.19 3.10 -15.25
CA PRO A 136 12.42 2.38 -14.90
C PRO A 136 12.55 1.95 -13.42
N LEU A 137 11.51 2.14 -12.59
CA LEU A 137 11.56 1.85 -11.15
C LEU A 137 11.45 0.34 -10.85
N ASN A 138 12.03 -0.07 -9.72
CA ASN A 138 11.85 -1.41 -9.16
C ASN A 138 10.43 -1.60 -8.59
N TYR A 139 10.03 -2.85 -8.33
CA TYR A 139 8.70 -3.16 -7.81
C TYR A 139 8.41 -2.49 -6.47
N GLY A 140 9.41 -2.46 -5.57
CA GLY A 140 9.29 -1.78 -4.28
C GLY A 140 9.04 -0.27 -4.43
N ASN A 141 9.79 0.40 -5.31
CA ASN A 141 9.62 1.83 -5.57
C ASN A 141 8.32 2.13 -6.32
N SER A 142 7.88 1.23 -7.21
CA SER A 142 6.57 1.31 -7.86
C SER A 142 5.43 1.22 -6.85
N ALA A 143 5.58 0.37 -5.82
CA ALA A 143 4.63 0.29 -4.71
C ALA A 143 4.64 1.56 -3.86
N VAL A 144 5.81 2.13 -3.54
CA VAL A 144 5.92 3.43 -2.85
C VAL A 144 5.19 4.52 -3.63
N LEU A 145 5.41 4.62 -4.94
CA LEU A 145 4.74 5.60 -5.79
C LEU A 145 3.22 5.37 -5.83
N SER A 146 2.77 4.12 -5.90
CA SER A 146 1.34 3.79 -5.84
C SER A 146 0.70 4.24 -4.52
N ILE A 147 1.42 4.08 -3.40
CA ILE A 147 0.96 4.56 -2.08
C ILE A 147 0.91 6.09 -2.05
N LEU A 148 1.92 6.77 -2.60
CA LEU A 148 1.95 8.23 -2.65
C LEU A 148 0.79 8.80 -3.48
N CYS A 149 0.56 8.25 -4.68
CA CYS A 149 -0.42 8.79 -5.61
C CYS A 149 -1.86 8.34 -5.33
N THR A 150 -2.04 7.08 -4.92
CA THR A 150 -3.38 6.47 -4.82
C THR A 150 -3.71 5.95 -3.43
N GLN A 151 -2.75 5.99 -2.49
CA GLN A 151 -2.87 5.41 -1.14
C GLN A 151 -3.27 3.92 -1.14
N ARG A 152 -3.03 3.25 -2.27
CA ARG A 152 -3.24 1.83 -2.48
C ARG A 152 -1.93 1.18 -2.90
N MET A 153 -1.76 -0.07 -2.51
CA MET A 153 -0.65 -0.89 -2.96
C MET A 153 -1.10 -2.32 -3.21
N ARG A 154 -0.43 -2.99 -4.14
CA ARG A 154 -0.55 -4.43 -4.31
C ARG A 154 0.73 -5.08 -3.83
N CYS A 155 0.62 -6.07 -2.95
CA CYS A 155 1.80 -6.82 -2.51
C CYS A 155 2.41 -7.55 -3.72
N MET A 156 3.71 -7.35 -3.96
CA MET A 156 4.40 -7.96 -5.10
C MET A 156 4.55 -9.49 -5.00
N TYR A 157 4.40 -10.06 -3.79
CA TYR A 157 4.58 -11.49 -3.55
C TYR A 157 3.25 -12.26 -3.58
N CYS A 158 2.23 -11.84 -2.82
CA CYS A 158 0.93 -12.52 -2.78
C CYS A 158 -0.12 -11.94 -3.76
N GLY A 159 0.20 -10.85 -4.47
CA GLY A 159 -0.71 -10.22 -5.43
C GLY A 159 -1.97 -9.57 -4.83
N THR A 160 -2.13 -9.60 -3.50
CA THR A 160 -3.32 -9.06 -2.83
C THR A 160 -3.27 -7.52 -2.82
N PRO A 161 -4.35 -6.83 -3.23
CA PRO A 161 -4.44 -5.38 -3.15
C PRO A 161 -4.83 -4.92 -1.74
N PHE A 162 -4.21 -3.84 -1.31
CA PHE A 162 -4.42 -3.20 -0.02
C PHE A 162 -4.72 -1.72 -0.21
N ASP A 163 -5.65 -1.24 0.59
CA ASP A 163 -6.00 0.18 0.70
C ASP A 163 -5.57 0.68 2.08
N ILE A 164 -4.68 1.66 2.10
CA ILE A 164 -4.11 2.22 3.33
C ILE A 164 -5.10 3.19 4.00
N LEU A 165 -5.98 3.84 3.22
CA LEU A 165 -7.01 4.69 3.80
C LEU A 165 -8.10 3.89 4.47
N LYS A 166 -8.45 2.72 3.93
CA LYS A 166 -9.51 1.88 4.46
C LYS A 166 -9.32 1.63 5.96
N VAL A 167 -10.22 2.16 6.77
CA VAL A 167 -10.22 1.96 8.23
C VAL A 167 -10.74 0.55 8.49
N LYS A 168 -9.99 -0.24 9.26
CA LYS A 168 -10.54 -1.48 9.83
C LYS A 168 -11.22 -1.07 11.13
N ASN A 169 -12.47 -1.50 11.34
CA ASN A 169 -13.12 -1.27 12.61
C ASN A 169 -12.30 -1.99 13.70
N LYS A 170 -12.11 -1.34 14.85
CA LYS A 170 -11.29 -1.87 15.97
C LYS A 170 -11.74 -3.27 16.39
N GLU A 171 -13.03 -3.55 16.27
CA GLU A 171 -13.69 -4.82 16.60
C GLU A 171 -13.09 -6.03 15.86
N ASP A 172 -12.52 -5.84 14.66
CA ASP A 172 -11.93 -6.93 13.88
C ASP A 172 -10.48 -7.27 14.27
N MET A 173 -9.88 -6.63 15.28
CA MET A 173 -8.47 -6.81 15.67
C MET A 173 -8.29 -7.50 17.04
N GLU A 174 -9.37 -7.71 17.80
CA GLU A 174 -9.35 -8.32 19.14
C GLU A 174 -9.84 -9.80 19.16
N GLY A 175 -10.13 -10.38 17.98
CA GLY A 175 -10.45 -11.81 17.83
C GLY A 175 -9.36 -12.58 17.11
#